data_AF-A0A382T7R4-F1
#
_entry.id   AF-A0A382T7R4-F1
#
_cell.length_a   1.000
_cell.length_b   1.000
_cell.length_c   1.000
_cell.angle_alpha   90.00
_cell.angle_beta   90.00
_cell.angle_gamma   90.00
#
_symmetry.space_group_name_H-M   'P 1'
#
loop_
_entity.id
_entity.type
_entity.pdbx_description
1 polymer ?
#
loop_
_entity_poly.entity_id
_entity_poly.type
_entity_poly.pdbx_seq_one_letter_code
_entity_poly.pdbx_strand_id
1 'polypeptide(L)' 'MSINIKPEVQAILKNIIEWRRHIHTYPELGMELTKTAKFVAEKLTSWG' A
#
# COMPACT_ATOMS: atom_id res chain seq x y z
N MET A 1 16.91 -1.03 20.89
CA MET A 1 17.30 -0.58 19.54
C MET A 1 16.47 0.65 19.21
N SER A 2 17.13 1.79 18.95
CA SER A 2 16.45 3.02 18.56
C SER A 2 16.35 3.06 17.04
N ILE A 3 15.14 2.85 16.51
CA ILE A 3 14.91 2.97 15.07
C ILE A 3 14.57 4.43 14.79
N ASN A 4 15.43 5.11 14.03
CA ASN A 4 15.17 6.47 13.57
C ASN A 4 14.33 6.39 12.28
N ILE A 5 13.05 6.74 12.36
CA ILE A 5 12.13 6.78 11.22
C ILE A 5 12.06 8.22 10.72
N LYS A 6 12.25 8.39 9.42
CA LYS A 6 12.11 9.69 8.76
C LYS A 6 10.69 10.26 8.96
N PRO A 7 10.53 11.57 9.24
CA PRO A 7 9.21 12.17 9.47
C PRO A 7 8.21 11.93 8.33
N GLU A 8 8.67 11.90 7.08
CA GLU A 8 7.83 11.67 5.91
C GLU A 8 7.24 10.24 5.90
N VAL A 9 8.00 9.25 6.38
CA VAL A 9 7.53 7.87 6.52
C VAL A 9 6.51 7.76 7.65
N GLN A 10 6.75 8.46 8.76
CA GLN A 10 5.80 8.51 9.88
C GLN A 10 4.46 9.13 9.45
N ALA A 11 4.50 10.16 8.59
CA ALA A 11 3.30 10.83 8.08
C ALA A 11 2.39 9.88 7.27
N ILE A 12 2.97 8.88 6.58
CA ILE A 12 2.20 7.92 5.76
C ILE A 12 1.97 6.57 6.45
N LEU A 13 2.39 6.39 7.71
CA LEU A 13 2.33 5.11 8.42
C LEU A 13 0.93 4.46 8.37
N LYS A 14 -0.12 5.26 8.61
CA LYS A 14 -1.51 4.77 8.58
C LYS A 14 -1.88 4.20 7.21
N ASN A 15 -1.50 4.91 6.15
CA ASN A 15 -1.77 4.50 4.77
C ASN A 15 -1.05 3.20 4.44
N ILE A 16 0.23 3.07 4.82
CA ILE A 16 1.01 1.84 4.61
C ILE A 16 0.34 0.65 5.30
N ILE A 17 -0.09 0.80 6.55
CA ILE A 17 -0.77 -0.26 7.30
C ILE A 17 -2.09 -0.66 6.61
N GLU A 18 -2.86 0.32 6.14
CA GLU A 18 -4.11 0.08 5.42
C GLU A 18 -3.89 -0.67 4.11
N TRP A 19 -2.93 -0.23 3.29
CA TRP A 19 -2.61 -0.88 2.01
C TRP A 19 -2.11 -2.30 2.22
N ARG A 20 -1.24 -2.51 3.21
CA ARG A 20 -0.77 -3.85 3.59
C ARG A 20 -1.94 -4.76 3.98
N ARG A 21 -2.88 -4.26 4.80
CA ARG A 21 -4.06 -5.04 5.20
C ARG A 21 -4.92 -5.38 3.98
N HIS A 22 -5.20 -4.41 3.11
CA HIS A 22 -5.98 -4.63 1.89
C HIS A 22 -5.37 -5.72 1.01
N ILE A 23 -4.08 -5.60 0.65
CA ILE A 23 -3.39 -6.56 -0.20
C ILE A 23 -3.33 -7.94 0.47
N HIS A 24 -3.14 -8.01 1.79
CA HIS A 24 -3.13 -9.27 2.52
C HIS A 24 -4.51 -9.93 2.61
N THR A 25 -5.60 -9.15 2.63
CA THR A 25 -6.98 -9.67 2.61
C THR A 25 -7.38 -10.19 1.23
N TYR A 26 -6.81 -9.64 0.15
CA TYR A 26 -7.12 -10.01 -1.24
C TYR A 26 -5.87 -10.50 -2.00
N PRO A 27 -5.25 -11.63 -1.61
CA PRO A 27 -4.09 -12.14 -2.33
C PRO A 27 -4.48 -12.65 -3.72
N GLU A 28 -3.62 -12.39 -4.69
CA GLU A 28 -3.76 -12.84 -6.09
C GLU A 28 -2.49 -13.59 -6.52
N LEU A 29 -2.60 -14.49 -7.51
CA LEU A 29 -1.54 -15.44 -7.86
C LEU A 29 -0.83 -15.06 -9.16
N GLY A 30 0.51 -15.18 -9.16
CA GLY A 30 1.31 -14.99 -10.36
C GLY A 30 1.09 -13.62 -10.98
N MET A 31 0.75 -13.59 -12.28
CA MET A 31 0.47 -12.36 -13.02
C MET A 31 -1.03 -12.04 -13.13
N GLU A 32 -1.90 -12.83 -12.48
CA GLU A 32 -3.36 -12.64 -12.48
C GLU A 32 -3.78 -11.70 -11.35
N LEU A 33 -3.32 -10.45 -11.40
CA LEU A 33 -3.40 -9.47 -10.31
C LEU A 33 -4.43 -8.37 -10.56
N THR A 34 -5.61 -8.71 -11.09
CA THR A 34 -6.60 -7.72 -11.56
C THR A 34 -7.06 -6.75 -10.47
N LYS A 35 -7.27 -7.21 -9.24
CA LYS A 35 -7.74 -6.38 -8.12
C LYS A 35 -6.61 -5.54 -7.54
N THR A 36 -5.43 -6.15 -7.39
CA THR A 36 -4.23 -5.48 -6.88
C THR A 36 -3.79 -4.37 -7.85
N ALA A 37 -3.77 -4.65 -9.15
CA ALA A 37 -3.44 -3.67 -10.19
C ALA A 37 -4.43 -2.52 -10.21
N LYS A 38 -5.74 -2.81 -10.13
CA LYS A 38 -6.79 -1.79 -10.03
C LYS A 38 -6.61 -0.92 -8.78
N PHE A 39 -6.37 -1.52 -7.61
CA PHE A 39 -6.14 -0.80 -6.36
C PHE A 39 -4.96 0.18 -6.46
N VAL A 40 -3.83 -0.25 -7.02
CA VAL A 40 -2.66 0.61 -7.23
C VAL A 40 -2.98 1.74 -8.20
N ALA A 41 -3.64 1.43 -9.33
CA ALA A 41 -4.02 2.42 -10.33
C ALA A 41 -4.95 3.51 -9.76
N GLU A 42 -5.94 3.11 -8.96
CA GLU A 42 -6.85 4.04 -8.28
C GLU A 42 -6.12 4.95 -7.28
N LYS A 43 -5.16 4.40 -6.51
CA LYS A 43 -4.35 5.20 -5.58
C LYS A 43 -3.47 6.20 -6.32
N LEU A 44 -2.76 5.77 -7.36
CA LEU A 44 -1.92 6.65 -8.17
C LEU A 44 -2.76 7.76 -8.81
N THR A 45 -3.90 7.41 -9.42
CA THR A 45 -4.83 8.38 -10.02
C THR A 45 -5.32 9.42 -9.00
N SER A 46 -5.54 9.01 -7.74
CA SER A 46 -5.99 9.92 -6.68
C SER A 46 -4.95 10.96 -6.24
N TRP A 47 -3.67 10.77 -6.60
CA TRP A 47 -2.58 11.69 -6.24
C TRP A 47 -2.30 12.74 -7.33
N GLY A 48 -2.86 12.56 -8.52
CA GLY A 48 -2.55 13.39 -9.70
C GLY A 48 -1.32 12.90 -10.45
#